data_AF-A0A1H2ZBG0-F1
#
_entry.id   AF-A0A1H2ZBG0-F1
#
_cell.length_a   1.000
_cell.length_b   1.000
_cell.length_c   1.000
_cell.angle_alpha   90.00
_cell.angle_beta   90.00
_cell.angle_gamma   90.00
#
_symmetry.space_group_name_H-M   'P 1'
#
loop_
_entity.id
_entity.type
_entity.pdbx_description
1 polymer ?
#
loop_
_entity_poly.entity_id
_entity_poly.type
_entity_poly.pdbx_seq_one_letter_code
_entity_poly.pdbx_strand_id
1 'polypeptide(L)'
;MKRLGLGVLLLAIGGLAGYAVRYLETLFLDMNPAGVVAWQDARMGFVEAMAATACATTADLRAAATARGWEVVPDTARGIAPFDNAAEVLWVDVSPSLPFAKWDGDPFGFDAQGCLLP
;
A
#
# COMPACT_ATOMS: atom_id res chain seq x y z
N MET A 1 -6.57 2.34 54.38
CA MET A 1 -7.04 2.97 53.13
C MET A 1 -5.97 3.06 52.02
N LYS A 2 -4.69 3.38 52.31
CA LYS A 2 -3.64 3.53 51.27
C LYS A 2 -3.30 2.27 50.46
N ARG A 3 -3.44 1.06 51.02
CA ARG A 3 -3.11 -0.22 50.34
C ARG A 3 -4.15 -0.66 49.31
N LEU A 4 -5.41 -0.28 49.51
CA LEU A 4 -6.51 -0.56 48.58
C LEU A 4 -6.42 0.33 47.32
N GLY A 5 -6.09 1.61 47.50
CA GLY A 5 -5.90 2.53 46.36
C GLY A 5 -4.74 2.13 45.44
N LEU A 6 -3.64 1.61 46.02
CA LEU A 6 -2.50 1.12 45.24
C LEU A 6 -2.85 -0.15 44.44
N GLY A 7 -3.64 -1.06 45.03
CA GLY A 7 -4.09 -2.29 44.35
C GLY A 7 -5.02 -2.01 43.17
N VAL A 8 -5.94 -1.06 43.31
CA VAL A 8 -6.85 -0.64 42.22
C VAL A 8 -6.07 0.06 41.11
N LEU A 9 -5.08 0.89 41.45
CA LEU A 9 -4.23 1.56 40.46
C LEU A 9 -3.42 0.55 39.63
N LEU A 10 -2.84 -0.46 40.28
CA LEU A 10 -2.08 -1.52 39.59
C LEU A 10 -2.97 -2.38 38.68
N LEU A 11 -4.21 -2.67 39.11
CA LEU A 11 -5.20 -3.36 38.28
C LEU A 11 -5.61 -2.52 37.07
N ALA A 12 -5.80 -1.21 37.23
CA ALA A 12 -6.12 -0.31 36.12
C ALA A 12 -4.98 -0.23 35.10
N ILE A 13 -3.73 -0.14 35.56
CA ILE A 13 -2.54 -0.12 34.68
C ILE A 13 -2.38 -1.48 33.98
N GLY A 14 -2.56 -2.60 34.69
CA GLY A 14 -2.51 -3.94 34.10
C GLY A 14 -3.61 -4.17 33.05
N GLY A 15 -4.82 -3.66 33.29
CA GLY A 15 -5.93 -3.70 32.32
C GLY A 15 -5.65 -2.87 31.07
N LEU A 16 -5.09 -1.66 31.24
CA LEU A 16 -4.67 -0.80 30.12
C LEU A 16 -3.54 -1.41 29.29
N ALA A 17 -2.54 -2.00 29.95
CA ALA A 17 -1.44 -2.69 29.27
C ALA A 17 -1.94 -3.93 28.50
N GLY A 18 -2.82 -4.74 29.12
CA GLY A 18 -3.43 -5.89 28.46
C GLY A 18 -4.32 -5.51 27.28
N TYR A 19 -5.08 -4.41 27.38
CA TYR A 19 -5.87 -3.87 26.27
C TYR A 19 -4.97 -3.38 25.12
N ALA A 20 -3.89 -2.66 25.42
CA ALA A 20 -2.94 -2.18 24.42
C ALA A 20 -2.22 -3.33 23.70
N VAL A 21 -1.81 -4.38 24.44
CA VAL A 21 -1.20 -5.57 23.84
C VAL A 21 -2.21 -6.31 22.95
N ARG A 22 -3.45 -6.49 23.40
CA ARG A 22 -4.48 -7.15 22.58
C ARG A 22 -4.85 -6.34 21.33
N TYR A 23 -4.86 -5.01 21.43
CA TYR A 23 -5.07 -4.10 20.29
C TYR A 23 -3.92 -4.18 19.28
N LEU A 24 -2.68 -4.24 19.76
CA LEU A 24 -1.50 -4.45 18.92
C LEU A 24 -1.52 -5.85 18.28
N GLU A 25 -1.86 -6.89 19.04
CA GLU A 25 -2.01 -8.24 18.49
C GLU A 25 -3.08 -8.30 17.41
N THR A 26 -4.23 -7.64 17.55
CA THR A 26 -5.21 -7.56 16.46
C THR A 26 -4.69 -6.80 15.24
N LEU A 27 -3.94 -5.71 15.42
CA LEU A 27 -3.31 -4.98 14.32
C LEU A 27 -2.23 -5.80 13.60
N PHE A 28 -1.48 -6.62 14.32
CA PHE A 28 -0.40 -7.45 13.75
C PHE A 28 -0.89 -8.81 13.25
N LEU A 29 -1.97 -9.38 13.80
CA LEU A 29 -2.58 -10.63 13.29
C LEU A 29 -3.28 -10.43 11.94
N ASP A 30 -3.71 -9.21 11.64
CA ASP A 30 -4.25 -8.85 10.33
C ASP A 30 -3.16 -8.58 9.27
N MET A 31 -1.87 -8.50 9.66
CA MET A 31 -0.77 -8.60 8.71
C MET A 31 -0.62 -10.05 8.27
N ASN A 32 -1.39 -10.51 7.28
CA ASN A 32 -1.15 -11.79 6.61
C ASN A 32 0.18 -11.73 5.83
N PRO A 33 1.30 -12.27 6.34
CA PRO A 33 2.61 -12.08 5.72
C PRO A 33 2.66 -12.74 4.34
N ALA A 34 1.90 -13.82 4.13
CA ALA A 34 1.79 -14.49 2.85
C ALA A 34 1.08 -13.60 1.80
N GLY A 35 0.06 -12.85 2.21
CA GLY A 35 -0.62 -11.88 1.33
C GLY A 35 0.29 -10.70 0.95
N VAL A 36 1.09 -10.21 1.90
CA VAL A 36 2.06 -9.13 1.65
C VAL A 36 3.15 -9.59 0.68
N VAL A 37 3.72 -10.79 0.89
CA VAL A 37 4.74 -11.35 -0.02
C VAL A 37 4.17 -11.56 -1.42
N ALA A 38 2.96 -12.13 -1.54
CA ALA A 38 2.31 -12.32 -2.83
C ALA A 38 2.04 -11.01 -3.57
N TRP A 39 1.61 -9.95 -2.86
CA TRP A 39 1.46 -8.62 -3.45
C TRP A 39 2.82 -8.04 -3.88
N GLN A 40 3.87 -8.18 -3.06
CA GLN A 40 5.21 -7.70 -3.39
C GLN A 40 5.75 -8.37 -4.66
N ASP A 41 5.63 -9.69 -4.76
CA ASP A 41 6.05 -10.46 -5.94
C ASP A 41 5.28 -10.01 -7.20
N ALA A 42 3.97 -9.85 -7.08
CA ALA A 42 3.11 -9.39 -8.18
C ALA A 42 3.51 -7.98 -8.65
N ARG A 43 3.74 -7.05 -7.71
CA ARG A 43 4.14 -5.68 -8.01
C ARG A 43 5.55 -5.60 -8.59
N MET A 44 6.52 -6.33 -8.03
CA MET A 44 7.89 -6.33 -8.55
C MET A 44 7.94 -6.87 -9.97
N GLY A 45 7.27 -8.00 -10.25
CA GLY A 45 7.18 -8.54 -11.62
C GLY A 45 6.45 -7.62 -12.60
N PHE A 46 5.57 -6.74 -12.12
CA PHE A 46 4.95 -5.69 -12.93
C PHE A 46 5.94 -4.55 -13.25
N VAL A 47 6.65 -4.04 -12.24
CA VAL A 47 7.66 -2.98 -12.41
C VAL A 47 8.82 -3.45 -13.29
N GLU A 48 9.30 -4.68 -13.12
CA GLU A 48 10.36 -5.25 -13.96
C GLU A 48 9.96 -5.33 -15.45
N ALA A 49 8.71 -5.70 -15.73
CA ALA A 49 8.20 -5.73 -17.10
C ALA A 49 8.17 -4.34 -17.74
N MET A 50 7.94 -3.29 -16.95
CA MET A 50 7.99 -1.89 -17.40
C MET A 50 9.43 -1.39 -17.53
N ALA A 51 10.30 -1.71 -16.57
CA ALA A 51 11.70 -1.31 -16.56
C ALA A 51 12.53 -1.93 -17.70
N ALA A 52 12.08 -3.03 -18.31
CA ALA A 52 12.69 -3.62 -19.50
C ALA A 52 12.60 -2.70 -20.75
N THR A 53 11.81 -1.64 -20.69
CA THR A 53 11.69 -0.64 -21.75
C THR A 53 12.64 0.53 -21.49
N ALA A 54 13.18 1.17 -22.54
CA ALA A 54 14.00 2.37 -22.38
C ALA A 54 13.20 3.58 -21.84
N CYS A 55 11.89 3.58 -22.09
CA CYS A 55 10.89 4.47 -21.50
C CYS A 55 9.55 3.72 -21.51
N ALA A 56 8.98 3.45 -20.32
CA ALA A 56 7.68 2.80 -20.20
C ALA A 56 6.58 3.85 -20.37
N THR A 57 5.74 3.67 -21.37
CA THR A 57 4.63 4.59 -21.64
C THR A 57 3.36 4.18 -20.88
N THR A 58 2.38 5.08 -20.83
CA THR A 58 1.04 4.76 -20.32
C THR A 58 0.37 3.60 -21.07
N ALA A 59 0.66 3.44 -22.37
CA ALA A 59 0.18 2.34 -23.17
C ALA A 59 0.82 1.00 -22.76
N ASP A 60 2.12 1.00 -22.48
CA ASP A 60 2.85 -0.19 -22.01
C ASP A 60 2.32 -0.64 -20.64
N LEU A 61 2.09 0.31 -19.73
CA LEU A 61 1.49 0.07 -18.43
C LEU A 61 0.11 -0.58 -18.57
N ARG A 62 -0.76 -0.01 -19.41
CA ARG A 62 -2.10 -0.56 -19.63
C ARG A 62 -2.06 -1.96 -20.22
N ALA A 63 -1.16 -2.21 -21.18
CA ALA A 63 -0.99 -3.53 -21.77
C ALA A 63 -0.52 -4.55 -20.73
N ALA A 64 0.45 -4.19 -19.89
CA ALA A 64 0.98 -5.07 -18.85
C ALA A 64 -0.01 -5.35 -17.72
N ALA A 65 -0.83 -4.37 -17.33
CA ALA A 65 -1.89 -4.54 -16.33
C ALA A 65 -3.01 -5.45 -16.89
N THR A 66 -3.46 -5.17 -18.12
CA THR A 66 -4.48 -5.97 -18.81
C THR A 66 -4.04 -7.42 -18.99
N ALA A 67 -2.77 -7.68 -19.34
CA ALA A 67 -2.23 -9.04 -19.47
C ALA A 67 -2.28 -9.84 -18.16
N ARG A 68 -2.37 -9.16 -17.01
CA ARG A 68 -2.50 -9.76 -15.68
C ARG A 68 -3.96 -9.81 -15.19
N GLY A 69 -4.92 -9.33 -15.98
CA GLY A 69 -6.32 -9.20 -15.60
C GLY A 69 -6.58 -8.09 -14.58
N TRP A 70 -5.66 -7.12 -14.46
CA TRP A 70 -5.78 -5.98 -13.55
C TRP A 70 -6.40 -4.77 -14.25
N GLU A 71 -7.07 -3.92 -13.48
CA GLU A 71 -7.75 -2.72 -13.99
C GLU A 71 -6.84 -1.49 -13.88
N VAL A 72 -6.87 -0.63 -14.90
CA VAL A 72 -6.24 0.70 -14.86
C VAL A 72 -7.34 1.73 -14.66
N VAL A 73 -7.31 2.38 -13.50
CA VAL A 73 -8.33 3.33 -13.08
C VAL A 73 -7.94 4.75 -13.54
N PRO A 74 -8.90 5.57 -14.01
CA PRO A 74 -8.64 6.95 -14.41
C PRO A 74 -8.07 7.81 -13.27
N ASP A 75 -7.20 8.75 -13.62
CA ASP A 75 -6.55 9.68 -12.69
C ASP A 75 -7.59 10.49 -11.90
N THR A 76 -7.56 10.35 -10.57
CA THR A 76 -8.39 11.17 -9.67
C THR A 76 -7.55 12.07 -8.77
N ALA A 77 -6.22 12.09 -8.88
CA ALA A 77 -5.38 12.68 -7.83
C ALA A 77 -4.14 13.43 -8.34
N ARG A 78 -4.36 14.66 -8.81
CA ARG A 78 -3.29 15.67 -8.90
C ARG A 78 -2.83 16.06 -7.48
N GLY A 79 -1.52 16.05 -7.22
CA GLY A 79 -0.92 16.57 -5.97
C GLY A 79 -0.69 15.53 -4.86
N ILE A 80 -0.48 14.26 -5.22
CA ILE A 80 -0.04 13.23 -4.28
C ILE A 80 1.47 13.05 -4.40
N ALA A 81 2.22 13.41 -3.37
CA ALA A 81 3.63 13.03 -3.23
C ALA A 81 3.78 11.49 -3.32
N PRO A 82 4.72 10.95 -4.13
CA PRO A 82 5.86 11.63 -4.77
C PRO A 82 5.62 12.20 -6.18
N PHE A 83 4.39 12.16 -6.71
CA PHE A 83 4.09 12.51 -8.10
C PHE A 83 3.72 13.99 -8.30
N ASP A 84 4.18 14.88 -7.43
CA ASP A 84 3.90 16.32 -7.52
C ASP A 84 4.44 16.96 -8.82
N ASN A 85 5.43 16.30 -9.45
CA ASN A 85 6.03 16.71 -10.72
C ASN A 85 5.56 15.87 -11.92
N ALA A 86 4.62 14.93 -11.72
CA ALA A 86 4.08 14.12 -12.81
C ALA A 86 3.13 14.95 -13.67
N ALA A 87 3.22 14.77 -14.99
CA ALA A 87 2.23 15.31 -15.92
C ALA A 87 0.92 14.51 -15.88
N GLU A 88 1.02 13.20 -15.60
CA GLU A 88 -0.10 12.26 -15.49
C GLU A 88 0.20 11.20 -14.42
N VAL A 89 -0.81 10.73 -13.69
CA VAL A 89 -0.70 9.60 -12.77
C VAL A 89 -1.76 8.57 -13.13
N LEU A 90 -1.35 7.32 -13.35
CA LEU A 90 -2.26 6.20 -13.54
C LEU A 90 -2.31 5.33 -12.29
N TRP A 91 -3.49 4.80 -12.01
CA TRP A 91 -3.73 3.90 -10.89
C TRP A 91 -3.96 2.49 -11.42
N VAL A 92 -3.33 1.50 -10.79
CA VAL A 92 -3.48 0.09 -11.16
C VAL A 92 -3.95 -0.70 -9.95
N ASP A 93 -5.04 -1.43 -10.11
CA ASP A 93 -5.56 -2.31 -9.07
C ASP A 93 -4.78 -3.63 -9.08
N VAL A 94 -3.65 -3.64 -8.37
CA VAL A 94 -2.77 -4.81 -8.25
C VAL A 94 -3.45 -5.88 -7.39
N SER A 95 -3.69 -7.05 -7.97
CA SER A 95 -4.26 -8.20 -7.27
C SER A 95 -3.18 -9.28 -7.01
N PRO A 96 -3.04 -9.78 -5.76
CA PRO A 96 -3.88 -9.48 -4.60
C PRO A 96 -3.59 -8.08 -4.03
N SER A 97 -4.60 -7.36 -3.53
CA SER A 97 -4.38 -6.02 -2.94
C SER A 97 -3.75 -6.10 -1.54
N LEU A 98 -3.05 -5.03 -1.14
CA LEU A 98 -2.47 -4.94 0.19
C LEU A 98 -3.57 -4.66 1.24
N PRO A 99 -3.69 -5.44 2.34
CA PRO A 99 -4.76 -5.31 3.32
C PRO A 99 -4.78 -3.97 4.10
N PHE A 100 -3.71 -3.18 4.01
CA PHE A 100 -3.61 -1.82 4.59
C PHE A 100 -3.05 -0.83 3.58
N ALA A 101 -3.37 -1.02 2.30
CA ALA A 101 -2.97 -0.07 1.26
C ALA A 101 -3.45 1.33 1.66
N LYS A 102 -2.54 2.31 1.54
CA LYS A 102 -2.90 3.72 1.75
C LYS A 102 -3.96 4.19 0.74
N TRP A 103 -4.02 3.52 -0.41
CA TRP A 103 -4.86 3.85 -1.55
C TRP A 103 -5.49 2.58 -2.11
N ASP A 104 -6.62 2.73 -2.81
CA ASP A 104 -7.36 1.60 -3.40
C ASP A 104 -6.65 0.94 -4.61
N GLY A 105 -5.52 1.51 -5.06
CA GLY A 105 -4.65 0.96 -6.11
C GLY A 105 -3.22 1.50 -6.01
N ASP A 106 -2.33 0.98 -6.87
CA ASP A 106 -0.94 1.42 -6.95
C ASP A 106 -0.76 2.56 -7.98
N PRO A 107 -0.22 3.72 -7.57
CA PRO A 107 -0.01 4.85 -8.48
C PRO A 107 1.32 4.74 -9.25
N PHE A 108 1.27 5.15 -10.52
CA PHE A 108 2.40 5.25 -11.45
C PHE A 108 2.38 6.63 -12.11
N GLY A 109 3.39 7.45 -11.83
CA GLY A 109 3.51 8.80 -12.39
C GLY A 109 4.29 8.83 -13.69
N PHE A 110 3.92 9.73 -14.60
CA PHE A 110 4.54 9.92 -15.90
C PHE A 110 4.98 11.37 -16.09
N ASP A 111 6.10 11.57 -16.79
CA ASP A 111 6.56 12.89 -17.20
C ASP A 111 5.74 13.46 -18.38
N ALA A 112 6.07 14.67 -18.82
CA ALA A 112 5.36 15.34 -19.93
C ALA A 112 5.57 14.65 -21.29
N GLN A 113 6.55 13.76 -21.39
CA GLN A 113 6.86 12.94 -22.56
C GLN A 113 6.08 11.61 -22.53
N GLY A 114 5.37 11.34 -21.43
CA GLY A 114 4.61 10.11 -21.22
C GLY A 114 5.48 8.95 -20.74
N CYS A 115 6.69 9.21 -20.27
CA CYS A 115 7.58 8.20 -19.71
C CYS A 115 7.35 8.02 -18.21
N LEU A 116 7.41 6.79 -17.74
CA LEU A 116 7.30 6.46 -16.32
C LEU A 116 8.40 7.17 -15.52
N LEU A 117 8.00 7.86 -14.46
CA LEU A 117 8.92 8.47 -13.51
C LEU A 117 9.60 7.38 -12.65
N PRO A 118 10.90 7.50 -12.37
CA PRO A 118 11.63 6.57 -11.50
C PRO A 118 11.21 6.67 -10.03
#